data_AF-A0A7S0NUA7-F1
#
_entry.id   AF-A0A7S0NUA7-F1
#
_cell.length_a   1.000
_cell.length_b   1.000
_cell.length_c   1.000
_cell.angle_alpha   90.00
_cell.angle_beta   90.00
_cell.angle_gamma   90.00
#
_symmetry.space_group_name_H-M   'P 1'
#
loop_
_entity.id
_entity.type
_entity.pdbx_description
1 polymer ?
#
loop_
_entity_poly.entity_id
_entity_poly.type
_entity_poly.pdbx_seq_one_letter_code
_entity_poly.pdbx_strand_id
1 'polypeptide(L)'
;QGCASHHREPRKSAQRLPGMLNVGVAEMVVFGLLLAASALPLFLYIRHRQTKQFEQQLAEIKRARAEERAQAASVQCAVEQTEVGAAAEGKPSRRKKSKSGDANLPVLPSGSRCFVERRAREFEGVIEKVHYDDNPPYYTVKLADGTLIDTVRSKIESQAERADAYAAELLAEEAQEKKGKSSSKPGPPSKPGSGHEKVAKASKKRR
;
A
#
# COMPACT_ATOMS: atom_id res chain seq x y z
N GLN A 1 71.84 -25.70 10.29
CA GLN A 1 72.38 -24.34 10.09
C GLN A 1 71.21 -23.43 9.75
N GLY A 2 71.04 -22.34 10.50
CA GLY A 2 69.90 -21.42 10.33
C GLY A 2 69.72 -20.61 11.60
N CYS A 3 70.36 -19.45 11.64
CA CYS A 3 70.67 -18.67 12.84
C CYS A 3 69.45 -18.00 13.49
N ALA A 4 69.48 -18.00 14.82
CA ALA A 4 68.61 -17.21 15.68
C ALA A 4 68.80 -15.71 15.45
N SER A 5 67.70 -14.96 15.34
CA SER A 5 67.69 -13.50 15.42
C SER A 5 66.69 -13.08 16.47
N HIS A 6 67.20 -12.81 17.67
CA HIS A 6 66.47 -12.24 18.79
C HIS A 6 66.17 -10.77 18.51
N HIS A 7 64.93 -10.47 18.13
CA HIS A 7 64.42 -9.11 18.05
C HIS A 7 64.08 -8.62 19.46
N ARG A 8 64.99 -7.83 20.06
CA ARG A 8 64.79 -7.20 21.39
C ARG A 8 64.02 -5.90 21.18
N GLU A 9 62.75 -5.87 21.57
CA GLU A 9 61.99 -4.62 21.62
C GLU A 9 62.43 -3.72 22.79
N PRO A 10 62.55 -2.40 22.58
CA PRO A 10 62.81 -1.46 23.66
C PRO A 10 61.55 -1.29 24.51
N ARG A 11 61.61 -1.77 25.76
CA ARG A 11 60.61 -1.46 26.79
C ARG A 11 60.62 0.05 27.07
N LYS A 12 59.69 0.77 26.44
CA LYS A 12 59.34 2.15 26.82
C LYS A 12 58.60 2.08 28.16
N SER A 13 59.31 2.40 29.22
CA SER A 13 58.76 2.68 30.55
C SER A 13 57.89 3.94 30.47
N ALA A 14 56.61 3.73 30.16
CA ALA A 14 55.59 4.74 30.34
C ALA A 14 55.44 5.03 31.83
N GLN A 15 56.04 6.12 32.29
CA GLN A 15 55.72 6.73 33.58
C GLN A 15 54.25 7.16 33.53
N ARG A 16 53.35 6.27 33.98
CA ARG A 16 52.00 6.64 34.36
C ARG A 16 52.12 7.44 35.65
N LEU A 17 52.04 8.76 35.54
CA LEU A 17 51.71 9.64 36.66
C LEU A 17 50.25 9.36 37.04
N PRO A 18 49.96 8.76 38.21
CA PRO A 18 48.60 8.66 38.69
C PRO A 18 48.25 9.94 39.46
N GLY A 19 47.13 10.56 39.11
CA GLY A 19 46.30 11.18 40.15
C GLY A 19 46.26 12.71 40.25
N MET A 20 46.23 13.46 39.14
CA MET A 20 45.96 14.92 39.22
C MET A 20 44.91 15.45 38.22
N LEU A 21 43.94 14.65 37.77
CA LEU A 21 43.03 15.09 36.69
C LEU A 21 41.51 14.94 36.88
N ASN A 22 40.96 14.62 38.06
CA ASN A 22 39.54 14.24 38.12
C ASN A 22 38.59 15.07 38.99
N VAL A 23 39.07 16.01 39.81
CA VAL A 23 38.14 16.79 40.67
C VAL A 23 37.27 17.73 39.83
N GLY A 24 37.87 18.48 38.89
CA GLY A 24 37.11 19.39 38.02
C GLY A 24 36.15 18.70 37.05
N VAL A 25 36.48 17.48 36.60
CA VAL A 25 35.60 16.71 35.69
C VAL A 25 34.39 16.19 36.45
N ALA A 26 34.58 15.69 37.68
CA ALA A 26 33.49 15.21 38.51
C ALA A 26 32.49 16.32 38.85
N GLU A 27 32.97 17.52 39.20
CA GLU A 27 32.11 18.67 39.47
C GLU A 27 31.32 19.11 38.24
N MET A 28 31.97 19.20 37.07
CA MET A 28 31.28 19.54 35.82
C MET A 28 30.19 18.52 35.45
N VAL A 29 30.41 17.23 35.72
CA VAL A 29 29.39 16.19 35.51
C VAL A 29 28.22 16.37 36.46
N VAL A 30 28.47 16.66 37.74
CA VAL A 30 27.41 16.90 38.74
C VAL A 30 26.59 18.14 38.38
N PHE A 31 27.25 19.25 38.01
CA PHE A 31 26.55 20.46 37.54
C PHE A 31 25.75 20.20 36.27
N GLY A 32 26.28 19.43 35.32
CA GLY A 32 25.56 19.03 34.11
C GLY A 32 24.32 18.20 34.41
N LEU A 33 24.41 17.23 35.32
CA LEU A 33 23.27 16.41 35.74
C LEU A 33 22.21 17.22 36.49
N LEU A 34 22.62 18.14 37.36
CA LEU A 34 21.69 19.02 38.08
C LEU A 34 20.94 19.95 37.11
N LEU A 35 21.66 20.51 36.12
CA LEU A 35 21.06 21.37 35.10
C LEU A 35 20.09 20.58 34.21
N ALA A 36 20.45 19.37 33.80
CA ALA A 36 19.55 18.48 33.07
C ALA A 36 18.30 18.12 33.88
N ALA A 37 18.45 17.80 35.17
CA ALA A 37 17.34 17.50 36.06
C ALA A 37 16.38 18.70 36.20
N SER A 38 16.90 19.93 36.23
CA SER A 38 16.08 21.15 36.28
C SER A 38 15.33 21.44 34.97
N ALA A 39 15.82 20.97 33.83
CA ALA A 39 15.20 21.18 32.52
C ALA A 39 14.09 20.16 32.19
N LEU A 40 14.11 18.97 32.81
CA LEU A 40 13.13 17.91 32.56
C LEU A 40 11.66 18.37 32.77
N PRO A 41 11.29 19.09 33.86
CA PRO A 41 9.91 19.53 34.06
C PRO A 41 9.40 20.47 32.96
N LEU A 42 10.26 21.39 32.49
CA LEU A 42 9.94 22.30 31.38
C LEU A 42 9.72 21.52 30.07
N PHE A 43 10.60 20.57 29.79
CA PHE A 43 10.48 19.72 28.60
C PHE A 43 9.20 18.88 28.63
N LEU A 44 8.89 18.26 29.77
CA LEU A 44 7.65 17.49 29.96
C LEU A 44 6.41 18.37 29.83
N TYR A 45 6.44 19.60 30.36
CA TYR A 45 5.36 20.56 30.22
C TYR A 45 5.11 20.94 28.75
N ILE A 46 6.18 21.26 28.01
CA ILE A 46 6.09 21.58 26.57
C ILE A 46 5.52 20.39 25.80
N ARG A 47 6.04 19.18 26.04
CA ARG A 47 5.57 17.95 25.40
C ARG A 47 4.09 17.71 25.68
N HIS A 48 3.67 17.81 26.94
CA HIS A 48 2.27 17.62 27.33
C HIS A 48 1.35 18.67 26.69
N ARG A 49 1.79 19.93 26.59
CA ARG A 49 1.04 20.99 25.89
C ARG A 49 0.88 20.67 24.39
N GLN A 50 1.94 20.21 23.74
CA GLN A 50 1.87 19.80 22.33
C GLN A 50 0.92 18.63 22.13
N THR A 51 0.97 17.61 22.98
CA THR A 51 0.06 16.45 22.91
C THR A 51 -1.41 16.90 23.00
N LYS A 52 -1.74 17.82 23.91
CA LYS A 52 -3.11 18.35 24.02
C LYS A 52 -3.57 19.09 22.76
N GLN A 53 -2.69 19.84 22.11
CA GLN A 53 -3.02 20.52 20.86
C GLN A 53 -3.28 19.51 19.73
N PHE A 54 -2.48 18.46 19.64
CA PHE A 54 -2.69 17.38 18.66
C PHE A 54 -3.97 16.60 18.93
N GLU A 55 -4.29 16.29 20.19
CA GLU A 55 -5.53 15.61 20.55
C GLU A 55 -6.76 16.45 20.18
N GLN A 56 -6.72 17.76 20.39
CA GLN A 56 -7.79 18.67 19.97
C GLN A 56 -7.97 18.69 18.45
N GLN A 57 -6.88 18.79 17.68
CA GLN A 57 -6.94 18.73 16.22
C GLN A 57 -7.48 17.39 15.72
N LEU A 58 -7.06 16.28 16.32
CA LEU A 58 -7.58 14.95 15.98
C LEU A 58 -9.08 14.83 16.30
N ALA A 59 -9.54 15.40 17.41
CA ALA A 59 -10.96 15.43 17.76
C ALA A 59 -11.76 16.26 16.76
N GLU A 60 -11.24 17.40 16.31
CA GLU A 60 -11.86 18.26 15.29
C GLU A 60 -11.96 17.56 13.94
N ILE A 61 -10.88 16.92 13.46
CA ILE A 61 -10.89 16.14 12.22
C ILE A 61 -11.90 14.99 12.30
N LYS A 62 -11.99 14.30 13.45
CA LYS A 62 -12.97 13.23 13.65
C LYS A 62 -14.40 13.75 13.61
N ARG A 63 -14.68 14.92 14.19
CA ARG A 63 -15.99 15.59 14.11
C ARG A 63 -16.32 15.99 12.69
N ALA A 64 -15.40 16.65 11.98
CA ALA A 64 -15.60 17.05 10.59
C ALA A 64 -15.93 15.85 9.68
N ARG A 65 -15.23 14.72 9.84
CA ARG A 65 -15.55 13.48 9.11
C ARG A 65 -16.88 12.85 9.51
N ALA A 66 -17.28 12.96 10.77
CA ALA A 66 -18.58 12.48 11.22
C ALA A 66 -19.72 13.34 10.63
N GLU A 67 -19.53 14.66 10.56
CA GLU A 67 -20.45 15.59 9.92
C GLU A 67 -20.54 15.35 8.41
N GLU A 68 -19.41 15.15 7.72
CA GLU A 68 -19.39 14.81 6.28
C GLU A 68 -20.14 13.50 6.00
N ARG A 69 -19.96 12.47 6.85
CA ARG A 69 -20.72 11.22 6.76
C ARG A 69 -22.20 11.40 7.01
N ALA A 70 -22.59 12.24 7.98
CA ALA A 70 -23.99 12.56 8.25
C ALA A 70 -24.62 13.34 7.08
N GLN A 71 -23.88 14.27 6.48
CA GLN A 71 -24.31 14.99 5.28
C GLN A 71 -24.44 14.04 4.09
N ALA A 72 -23.46 13.18 3.84
CA ALA A 72 -23.51 12.16 2.79
C ALA A 72 -24.71 11.21 2.97
N ALA A 73 -25.00 10.80 4.20
CA ALA A 73 -26.18 9.97 4.51
C ALA A 73 -27.49 10.74 4.24
N SER A 74 -27.57 12.02 4.58
CA SER A 74 -28.76 12.84 4.29
C SER A 74 -28.98 13.08 2.79
N VAL A 75 -27.90 13.21 2.00
CA VAL A 75 -27.98 13.34 0.54
C VAL A 75 -28.41 12.02 -0.09
N GLN A 76 -27.94 10.88 0.41
CA GLN A 76 -28.38 9.57 -0.07
C GLN A 76 -29.88 9.31 0.19
N CYS A 77 -30.43 9.76 1.31
CA CYS A 77 -31.88 9.68 1.55
C CYS A 77 -32.72 10.63 0.67
N ALA A 78 -32.14 11.72 0.15
CA ALA A 78 -32.85 12.66 -0.73
C ALA A 78 -32.87 12.21 -2.20
N VAL A 79 -31.88 11.42 -2.64
CA VAL A 79 -31.77 10.94 -4.04
C VAL A 79 -32.71 9.75 -4.33
N GLU A 80 -33.16 9.02 -3.32
CA GLU A 80 -34.04 7.85 -3.49
C GLU A 80 -35.52 8.20 -3.79
N GLN A 81 -35.89 9.48 -3.86
CA GLN A 81 -37.29 9.91 -4.10
C GLN A 81 -37.56 10.54 -5.48
N THR A 82 -36.58 10.62 -6.38
CA THR A 82 -36.75 11.30 -7.67
C THR A 82 -36.28 10.51 -8.89
N GLU A 83 -36.67 9.24 -9.04
CA GLU A 83 -36.55 8.57 -10.35
C GLU A 83 -37.78 7.73 -10.68
N VAL A 84 -38.89 8.42 -10.99
CA VAL A 84 -39.92 7.90 -11.90
C VAL A 84 -40.10 8.91 -13.02
N GLY A 85 -39.54 8.58 -14.20
CA GLY A 85 -40.00 9.09 -15.48
C GLY A 85 -39.10 10.15 -16.14
N ALA A 86 -38.49 9.76 -17.27
CA ALA A 86 -38.72 10.41 -18.56
C ALA A 86 -37.93 9.68 -19.65
N ALA A 87 -38.66 9.02 -20.54
CA ALA A 87 -38.16 8.51 -21.80
C ALA A 87 -37.86 9.67 -22.77
N ALA A 88 -36.73 9.62 -23.47
CA ALA A 88 -36.52 10.38 -24.69
C ALA A 88 -35.60 9.60 -25.65
N GLU A 89 -36.13 9.39 -26.85
CA GLU A 89 -35.58 8.56 -27.92
C GLU A 89 -34.31 9.18 -28.54
N GLY A 90 -33.21 8.41 -28.55
CA GLY A 90 -31.95 8.76 -29.20
C GLY A 90 -31.53 7.69 -30.21
N LYS A 91 -31.37 8.09 -31.47
CA LYS A 91 -31.14 7.27 -32.68
C LYS A 91 -30.00 6.24 -32.54
N PRO A 92 -30.14 5.02 -33.10
CA PRO A 92 -29.13 3.96 -32.98
C PRO A 92 -27.88 4.27 -33.81
N SER A 93 -26.78 4.57 -33.13
CA SER A 93 -25.44 4.62 -33.70
C SER A 93 -24.92 3.19 -33.91
N ARG A 94 -24.60 2.88 -35.16
CA ARG A 94 -24.14 1.57 -35.63
C ARG A 94 -22.78 1.23 -35.03
N ARG A 95 -22.72 0.61 -33.84
CA ARG A 95 -21.45 0.21 -33.19
C ARG A 95 -21.35 -1.30 -32.95
N LYS A 96 -20.11 -1.77 -33.14
CA LYS A 96 -19.67 -3.16 -33.28
C LYS A 96 -19.97 -4.01 -32.04
N LYS A 97 -20.42 -5.24 -32.32
CA LYS A 97 -20.57 -6.41 -31.44
C LYS A 97 -19.48 -6.45 -30.34
N SER A 98 -19.87 -6.16 -29.10
CA SER A 98 -19.01 -6.26 -27.91
C SER A 98 -18.91 -7.71 -27.44
N LYS A 99 -17.75 -8.05 -26.88
CA LYS A 99 -17.34 -9.40 -26.46
C LYS A 99 -17.94 -9.69 -25.09
N SER A 100 -18.58 -10.84 -24.93
CA SER A 100 -19.42 -11.28 -23.81
C SER A 100 -18.62 -11.60 -22.52
N GLY A 101 -18.04 -10.60 -21.86
CA GLY A 101 -17.31 -10.78 -20.60
C GLY A 101 -17.59 -9.74 -19.51
N ASP A 102 -18.30 -8.67 -19.82
CA ASP A 102 -18.48 -7.50 -18.93
C ASP A 102 -19.67 -7.59 -17.96
N ALA A 103 -20.46 -8.67 -18.00
CA ALA A 103 -21.78 -8.70 -17.37
C ALA A 103 -21.80 -8.93 -15.84
N ASN A 104 -20.68 -9.29 -15.21
CA ASN A 104 -20.65 -9.68 -13.79
C ASN A 104 -19.93 -8.68 -12.86
N LEU A 105 -19.42 -7.57 -13.37
CA LEU A 105 -18.74 -6.56 -12.55
C LEU A 105 -19.76 -5.60 -11.93
N PRO A 106 -19.63 -5.24 -10.64
CA PRO A 106 -20.55 -4.30 -10.00
C PRO A 106 -20.47 -2.94 -10.70
N VAL A 107 -21.64 -2.34 -10.95
CA VAL A 107 -21.75 -1.02 -11.57
C VAL A 107 -21.20 0.03 -10.61
N LEU A 108 -20.39 0.95 -11.13
CA LEU A 108 -19.79 2.03 -10.34
C LEU A 108 -20.69 3.27 -10.37
N PRO A 109 -20.97 3.89 -9.21
CA PRO A 109 -21.80 5.09 -9.18
C PRO A 109 -21.03 6.31 -9.71
N SER A 110 -21.76 7.28 -10.27
CA SER A 110 -21.23 8.58 -10.64
C SER A 110 -20.57 9.29 -9.45
N GLY A 111 -19.46 9.98 -9.68
CA GLY A 111 -18.64 10.62 -8.66
C GLY A 111 -17.56 9.72 -8.05
N SER A 112 -17.54 8.42 -8.39
CA SER A 112 -16.52 7.50 -7.88
C SER A 112 -15.16 7.75 -8.52
N ARG A 113 -14.10 7.65 -7.71
CA ARG A 113 -12.71 7.65 -8.18
C ARG A 113 -12.37 6.30 -8.80
N CYS A 114 -11.78 6.34 -9.99
CA CYS A 114 -11.43 5.15 -10.74
C CYS A 114 -10.11 5.32 -11.49
N PHE A 115 -9.52 4.19 -11.85
CA PHE A 115 -8.34 4.10 -12.69
C PHE A 115 -8.75 3.52 -14.03
N VAL A 116 -8.40 4.21 -15.11
CA VAL A 116 -8.68 3.76 -16.48
C VAL A 116 -7.38 3.37 -17.15
N GLU A 117 -7.30 2.13 -17.62
CA GLU A 117 -6.14 1.64 -18.36
C GLU A 117 -6.26 2.00 -19.85
N ARG A 118 -5.32 2.80 -20.37
CA ARG A 118 -5.26 3.19 -21.78
C ARG A 118 -3.82 3.11 -22.31
N ARG A 119 -3.62 2.27 -23.32
CA ARG A 119 -2.30 2.04 -23.96
C ARG A 119 -1.22 1.63 -22.94
N ALA A 120 -1.55 0.70 -22.03
CA ALA A 120 -0.68 0.25 -20.95
C ALA A 120 -0.20 1.37 -20.01
N ARG A 121 -1.00 2.44 -19.89
CA ARG A 121 -0.84 3.49 -18.90
C ARG A 121 -2.13 3.63 -18.12
N GLU A 122 -2.02 3.74 -16.81
CA GLU A 122 -3.15 3.98 -15.92
C GLU A 122 -3.35 5.48 -15.75
N PHE A 123 -4.59 5.92 -15.84
CA PHE A 123 -4.97 7.30 -15.58
C PHE A 123 -5.99 7.34 -14.47
N GLU A 124 -5.75 8.19 -13.47
CA GLU A 124 -6.73 8.47 -12.42
C GLU A 124 -7.81 9.42 -12.95
N GLY A 125 -9.06 9.12 -12.64
CA GLY A 125 -10.20 9.92 -13.02
C GLY A 125 -11.39 9.74 -12.09
N VAL A 126 -12.45 10.48 -12.38
CA VAL A 126 -13.73 10.45 -11.68
C VAL A 126 -14.83 10.15 -12.69
N ILE A 127 -15.73 9.22 -12.35
CA ILE A 127 -16.88 8.90 -13.20
C ILE A 127 -17.83 10.09 -13.19
N GLU A 128 -18.04 10.73 -14.34
CA GLU A 128 -18.95 11.87 -14.46
C GLU A 128 -20.38 11.39 -14.73
N LYS A 129 -20.55 10.46 -15.68
CA LYS A 129 -21.86 9.92 -16.08
C LYS A 129 -21.79 8.43 -16.37
N VAL A 130 -22.85 7.72 -16.03
CA VAL A 130 -23.07 6.31 -16.39
C VAL A 130 -24.24 6.26 -17.35
N HIS A 131 -24.05 5.63 -18.50
CA HIS A 131 -25.06 5.51 -19.54
C HIS A 131 -25.59 4.08 -19.57
N TYR A 132 -26.86 3.93 -19.21
CA TYR A 132 -27.56 2.65 -19.14
C TYR A 132 -28.32 2.29 -20.42
N ASP A 133 -28.32 3.19 -21.41
CA ASP A 133 -29.05 3.00 -22.66
C ASP A 133 -28.49 1.83 -23.50
N ASP A 134 -27.19 1.54 -23.32
CA ASP A 134 -26.51 0.41 -23.94
C ASP A 134 -26.18 -0.66 -22.88
N ASN A 135 -26.38 -1.93 -23.22
CA ASN A 135 -25.95 -3.08 -22.40
C ASN A 135 -24.77 -3.79 -23.09
N PRO A 136 -23.57 -3.87 -22.48
CA PRO A 136 -23.21 -3.41 -21.13
C PRO A 136 -23.11 -1.88 -20.99
N PRO A 137 -23.38 -1.32 -19.79
CA PRO A 137 -23.29 0.12 -19.53
C PRO A 137 -21.93 0.70 -19.90
N TYR A 138 -21.92 1.91 -20.46
CA TYR A 138 -20.70 2.68 -20.69
C TYR A 138 -20.60 3.89 -19.76
N TYR A 139 -19.38 4.32 -19.50
CA TYR A 139 -19.04 5.31 -18.49
C TYR A 139 -18.28 6.45 -19.14
N THR A 140 -18.66 7.68 -18.81
CA THR A 140 -17.88 8.88 -19.13
C THR A 140 -17.04 9.23 -17.91
N VAL A 141 -15.72 9.11 -18.05
CA VAL A 141 -14.75 9.38 -16.98
C VAL A 141 -14.02 10.68 -17.28
N LYS A 142 -13.98 11.56 -16.28
CA LYS A 142 -13.20 12.81 -16.30
C LYS A 142 -11.83 12.57 -15.68
N LEU A 143 -10.78 12.70 -16.48
CA LEU A 143 -9.40 12.58 -16.03
C LEU A 143 -8.96 13.82 -15.24
N ALA A 144 -7.82 13.71 -14.55
CA ALA A 144 -7.16 14.83 -13.89
C ALA A 144 -6.85 16.00 -14.85
N ASP A 145 -6.56 15.70 -16.12
CA ASP A 145 -6.31 16.69 -17.17
C ASP A 145 -7.59 17.40 -17.66
N GLY A 146 -8.76 17.08 -17.08
CA GLY A 146 -10.07 17.58 -17.49
C GLY A 146 -10.63 16.93 -18.75
N THR A 147 -9.90 15.99 -19.37
CA THR A 147 -10.35 15.26 -20.55
C THR A 147 -11.43 14.25 -20.19
N LEU A 148 -12.50 14.21 -21.01
CA LEU A 148 -13.58 13.23 -20.88
C LEU A 148 -13.31 12.03 -21.78
N ILE A 149 -13.46 10.83 -21.23
CA ILE A 149 -13.24 9.57 -21.95
C ILE A 149 -14.43 8.65 -21.72
N ASP A 150 -14.97 8.14 -22.82
CA ASP A 150 -15.96 7.07 -22.77
C ASP A 150 -15.28 5.71 -22.73
N THR A 151 -15.60 4.90 -21.73
CA THR A 151 -15.02 3.58 -21.52
C THR A 151 -16.05 2.60 -20.96
N VAL A 152 -15.69 1.32 -20.91
CA VAL A 152 -16.53 0.21 -20.46
C VAL A 152 -16.01 -0.33 -19.13
N ARG A 153 -16.85 -1.04 -18.38
CA ARG A 153 -16.52 -1.51 -17.03
C ARG A 153 -15.23 -2.33 -16.97
N SER A 154 -14.95 -3.20 -17.94
CA SER A 154 -13.70 -4.00 -18.02
C SER A 154 -12.41 -3.18 -18.02
N LYS A 155 -12.45 -1.89 -18.37
CA LYS A 155 -11.28 -1.02 -18.43
C LYS A 155 -11.18 -0.04 -17.27
N ILE A 156 -12.09 -0.17 -16.30
CA ILE A 156 -12.18 0.69 -15.14
C ILE A 156 -11.92 -0.16 -13.91
N GLU A 157 -10.87 0.18 -13.16
CA GLU A 157 -10.65 -0.34 -11.82
C GLU A 157 -11.13 0.69 -10.81
N SER A 158 -11.97 0.27 -9.87
CA SER A 158 -12.39 1.14 -8.78
C SER A 158 -11.30 1.26 -7.73
N GLN A 159 -11.27 2.40 -7.03
CA GLN A 159 -10.35 2.58 -5.90
C GLN A 159 -10.57 1.53 -4.81
N ALA A 160 -11.81 1.08 -4.60
CA ALA A 160 -12.15 0.02 -3.65
C ALA A 160 -11.54 -1.32 -4.06
N GLU A 161 -11.69 -1.73 -5.32
CA GLU A 161 -11.07 -2.96 -5.85
C GLU A 161 -9.54 -2.94 -5.68
N ARG A 162 -8.91 -1.77 -5.86
CA ARG A 162 -7.46 -1.61 -5.66
C ARG A 162 -7.06 -1.70 -4.19
N ALA A 163 -7.85 -1.12 -3.29
CA ALA A 163 -7.62 -1.21 -1.86
C ALA A 163 -7.80 -2.65 -1.34
N ASP A 164 -8.81 -3.36 -1.84
CA ASP A 164 -9.06 -4.76 -1.50
C ASP A 164 -7.94 -5.68 -1.99
N ALA A 165 -7.44 -5.46 -3.21
CA ALA A 165 -6.28 -6.18 -3.74
C ALA A 165 -5.02 -5.96 -2.87
N TYR A 166 -4.76 -4.72 -2.45
CA TYR A 166 -3.64 -4.39 -1.59
C TYR A 166 -3.79 -4.99 -0.18
N ALA A 167 -5.00 -4.96 0.38
CA ALA A 167 -5.28 -5.60 1.67
C ALA A 167 -5.11 -7.13 1.61
N ALA A 168 -5.52 -7.77 0.51
CA ALA A 168 -5.31 -9.19 0.28
C ALA A 168 -3.82 -9.55 0.15
N GLU A 169 -3.02 -8.71 -0.51
CA GLU A 169 -1.57 -8.89 -0.64
C GLU A 169 -0.87 -8.79 0.72
N LEU A 170 -1.21 -7.77 1.53
CA LEU A 170 -0.66 -7.59 2.88
C LEU A 170 -0.98 -8.80 3.79
N LEU A 171 -2.20 -9.33 3.72
CA LEU A 171 -2.62 -10.54 4.45
C LEU A 171 -1.89 -11.80 3.96
N ALA A 172 -1.64 -11.90 2.65
CA ALA A 172 -0.91 -13.01 2.08
C ALA A 172 0.57 -13.00 2.50
N GLU A 173 1.20 -11.83 2.58
CA GLU A 173 2.57 -11.66 3.05
C GLU A 173 2.70 -12.03 4.54
N GLU A 174 1.78 -11.58 5.39
CA GLU A 174 1.75 -11.96 6.82
C GLU A 174 1.55 -13.48 7.02
N ALA A 175 0.76 -14.12 6.15
CA ALA A 175 0.56 -15.57 6.17
C ALA A 175 1.82 -16.36 5.73
N GLN A 176 2.64 -15.79 4.85
CA GLN A 176 3.91 -16.42 4.45
C GLN A 176 4.98 -16.33 5.54
N GLU A 177 5.06 -15.22 6.28
CA GLU A 177 5.99 -15.10 7.41
C GLU A 177 5.70 -16.11 8.53
N LYS A 178 4.43 -16.45 8.75
CA LYS A 178 4.04 -17.48 9.74
C LYS A 178 4.33 -18.92 9.28
N LYS A 179 4.45 -19.18 7.98
CA LYS A 179 4.85 -20.50 7.43
C LYS A 179 6.37 -20.71 7.36
N GLY A 180 7.18 -19.65 7.46
CA GLY A 180 8.64 -19.73 7.38
C GLY A 180 9.34 -20.28 8.64
N LYS A 181 8.64 -20.49 9.77
CA LYS A 181 9.25 -20.91 11.05
C LYS A 181 8.95 -22.34 11.51
N SER A 182 8.21 -23.15 10.74
CA SER A 182 7.88 -24.51 11.19
C SER A 182 7.75 -25.52 10.05
N SER A 183 8.89 -25.99 9.52
CA SER A 183 9.06 -27.37 8.99
C SER A 183 10.51 -27.51 8.47
N SER A 184 11.46 -28.00 9.26
CA SER A 184 11.81 -29.43 9.41
C SER A 184 12.57 -30.05 8.22
N LYS A 185 13.85 -30.32 8.49
CA LYS A 185 14.72 -31.39 7.97
C LYS A 185 15.07 -31.43 6.46
N PRO A 186 16.36 -31.37 6.09
CA PRO A 186 16.82 -31.75 4.75
C PRO A 186 16.66 -33.26 4.59
N GLY A 187 15.74 -33.68 3.71
CA GLY A 187 15.65 -35.07 3.26
C GLY A 187 16.84 -35.43 2.36
N PRO A 188 17.34 -36.68 2.43
CA PRO A 188 18.50 -37.11 1.65
C PRO A 188 18.19 -37.18 0.14
N PRO A 189 19.20 -37.05 -0.73
CA PRO A 189 19.03 -37.02 -2.18
C PRO A 189 18.53 -38.38 -2.70
N SER A 190 17.31 -38.39 -3.25
CA SER A 190 16.76 -39.50 -4.01
C SER A 190 17.39 -39.56 -5.42
N LYS A 191 17.94 -40.74 -5.73
CA LYS A 191 18.65 -41.11 -6.97
C LYS A 191 17.85 -40.82 -8.26
N PRO A 192 18.52 -40.52 -9.39
CA PRO A 192 17.91 -40.52 -10.71
C PRO A 192 17.66 -41.97 -11.15
N GLY A 193 16.39 -42.38 -11.11
CA GLY A 193 15.91 -43.66 -11.63
C GLY A 193 15.79 -43.59 -13.16
N SER A 194 16.70 -44.31 -13.81
CA SER A 194 16.65 -44.69 -15.21
C SER A 194 15.41 -45.52 -15.55
N GLY A 195 14.85 -45.30 -16.73
CA GLY A 195 14.43 -46.41 -17.59
C GLY A 195 12.94 -46.54 -17.93
N HIS A 196 12.76 -46.93 -19.19
CA HIS A 196 11.60 -47.50 -19.89
C HIS A 196 10.51 -46.55 -20.41
N GLU A 197 10.39 -46.30 -21.72
CA GLU A 197 10.21 -47.18 -22.90
C GLU A 197 8.71 -47.47 -23.20
N LYS A 198 8.39 -47.38 -24.50
CA LYS A 198 7.19 -47.84 -25.25
C LYS A 198 6.05 -46.81 -25.40
N VAL A 199 5.88 -46.21 -26.59
CA VAL A 199 5.34 -46.72 -27.88
C VAL A 199 3.82 -46.59 -27.96
N ALA A 200 3.34 -45.81 -28.93
CA ALA A 200 2.22 -46.08 -29.87
C ALA A 200 1.80 -44.74 -30.50
N LYS A 201 2.11 -44.47 -31.78
CA LYS A 201 1.37 -44.82 -33.02
C LYS A 201 0.03 -44.08 -33.24
N ALA A 202 -0.18 -43.76 -34.52
CA ALA A 202 -1.43 -43.51 -35.26
C ALA A 202 -1.89 -42.04 -35.33
N SER A 203 -1.55 -41.32 -36.41
CA SER A 203 -2.22 -41.31 -37.73
C SER A 203 -3.53 -40.51 -37.77
N LYS A 204 -3.54 -39.37 -38.47
CA LYS A 204 -4.63 -39.06 -39.41
C LYS A 204 -4.22 -38.02 -40.45
N LYS A 205 -4.05 -38.54 -41.66
CA LYS A 205 -3.95 -37.84 -42.94
C LYS A 205 -5.35 -37.35 -43.34
N ARG A 206 -5.50 -36.07 -43.68
CA ARG A 206 -6.57 -35.56 -44.56
C ARG A 206 -6.02 -34.40 -45.40
N ARG A 207 -5.69 -34.70 -46.64
CA ARG A 207 -5.86 -33.84 -47.81
C ARG A 207 -5.69 -34.70 -49.05
#